data_AF-A0A534MT32-F1
#
_entry.id   AF-A0A534MT32-F1
#
_cell.length_a   1.000
_cell.length_b   1.000
_cell.length_c   1.000
_cell.angle_alpha   90.00
_cell.angle_beta   90.00
_cell.angle_gamma   90.00
#
_symmetry.space_group_name_H-M   'P 1'
#
loop_
_entity.id
_entity.type
_entity.pdbx_description
1 polymer ?
#
loop_
_entity_poly.entity_id
_entity_poly.type
_entity_poly.pdbx_seq_one_letter_code
_entity_poly.pdbx_strand_id
1 'polypeptide(L)'
;MRRRTGCSVVLLTPPAMAFADARGGWPGTYDTAASDLGKTFIERHALLLTGGDVYGFDAAAGIRRFLLERKLASPTGGGKMPAIMGTNIYDLGFADTKGLDYADLGYTACLNASTKPVFEGNVGGGTGATVGPFFGTKG
;
A
#
# COMPACT_ATOMS: atom_id res chain seq x y z
N MET A 1 22.43 9.23 0.87
CA MET A 1 21.41 8.85 1.88
C MET A 1 20.92 7.46 1.55
N ARG A 2 20.70 6.58 2.53
CA ARG A 2 20.09 5.26 2.28
C ARG A 2 18.64 5.49 1.85
N ARG A 3 18.14 4.80 0.82
CA ARG A 3 16.71 4.83 0.47
C ARG A 3 15.90 4.38 1.69
N ARG A 4 15.13 5.28 2.30
CA ARG A 4 14.38 5.05 3.54
C ARG A 4 12.87 5.15 3.29
N THR A 5 12.37 4.40 2.31
CA THR A 5 10.93 4.28 2.04
C THR A 5 10.63 2.86 1.56
N GLY A 6 9.36 2.50 1.47
CA GLY A 6 8.95 1.17 1.03
C GLY A 6 7.44 0.99 0.99
N CYS A 7 7.03 -0.25 0.78
CA CYS A 7 5.63 -0.65 0.69
C CYS A 7 5.42 -1.94 1.48
N SER A 8 4.30 -2.00 2.22
CA SER A 8 3.77 -3.21 2.83
C SER A 8 2.44 -3.55 2.17
N VAL A 9 2.22 -4.85 1.91
CA VAL A 9 0.97 -5.35 1.32
C VAL A 9 0.39 -6.43 2.21
N VAL A 10 -0.90 -6.32 2.49
CA VAL A 10 -1.70 -7.40 3.09
C VAL A 10 -2.51 -8.04 1.97
N LEU A 11 -2.19 -9.29 1.60
CA LEU A 11 -2.97 -10.05 0.64
C LEU A 11 -4.15 -10.75 1.34
N LEU A 12 -5.34 -10.64 0.78
CA LEU A 12 -6.57 -11.23 1.30
C LEU A 12 -6.91 -12.46 0.47
N THR A 13 -6.79 -13.65 1.06
CA THR A 13 -7.12 -14.93 0.40
C THR A 13 -7.98 -15.80 1.32
N PRO A 14 -9.29 -15.98 1.05
CA PRO A 14 -10.04 -15.36 -0.06
C PRO A 14 -10.13 -13.83 0.08
N PRO A 15 -10.52 -13.11 -1.00
CA PRO A 15 -10.84 -11.69 -0.90
C PRO A 15 -11.85 -11.44 0.22
N ALA A 16 -11.76 -10.28 0.85
CA ALA A 16 -12.62 -9.92 1.98
C ALA A 16 -13.15 -8.50 1.85
N MET A 17 -14.34 -8.25 2.40
CA MET A 17 -14.86 -6.89 2.54
C MET A 17 -13.91 -6.05 3.38
N ALA A 18 -13.57 -4.85 2.90
CA ALA A 18 -12.73 -3.92 3.64
C ALA A 18 -13.36 -2.53 3.63
N PHE A 19 -13.22 -1.84 4.76
CA PHE A 19 -13.74 -0.50 5.00
C PHE A 19 -12.62 0.34 5.65
N ALA A 20 -12.64 1.65 5.42
CA ALA A 20 -11.65 2.56 5.97
C ALA A 20 -12.33 3.78 6.60
N ASP A 21 -11.73 4.28 7.68
CA ASP A 21 -12.11 5.54 8.33
C ASP A 21 -10.86 6.41 8.44
N ALA A 22 -10.85 7.51 7.69
CA ALA A 22 -9.72 8.43 7.63
C ALA A 22 -9.92 9.58 8.62
N ARG A 23 -9.13 9.60 9.69
CA ARG A 23 -9.27 10.58 10.79
C ARG A 23 -8.22 11.69 10.81
N GLY A 24 -7.19 11.59 9.98
CA GLY A 24 -6.18 12.64 9.85
C GLY A 24 -6.74 13.86 9.11
N GLY A 25 -6.19 15.06 9.36
CA GLY A 25 -6.62 16.29 8.70
C GLY A 25 -6.24 16.37 7.21
N TRP A 26 -5.29 15.54 6.76
CA TRP A 26 -4.89 15.42 5.37
C TRP A 26 -4.57 13.96 5.04
N PRO A 27 -5.60 13.11 4.85
CA PRO A 27 -5.38 11.69 4.59
C PRO A 27 -5.06 11.45 3.11
N GLY A 28 -3.98 10.73 2.83
CA GLY A 28 -3.80 10.10 1.53
C GLY A 28 -4.55 8.77 1.50
N THR A 29 -5.45 8.59 0.54
CA THR A 29 -6.27 7.37 0.42
C THR A 29 -6.22 6.83 -1.00
N TYR A 30 -6.25 5.51 -1.10
CA TYR A 30 -6.35 4.78 -2.36
C TYR A 30 -7.60 3.92 -2.33
N ASP A 31 -8.57 4.23 -3.20
CA ASP A 31 -9.81 3.47 -3.44
C ASP A 31 -10.66 3.16 -2.19
N THR A 32 -10.61 4.04 -1.19
CA THR A 32 -11.41 3.92 0.05
C THR A 32 -12.88 4.27 -0.19
N ALA A 33 -13.16 5.26 -1.05
CA ALA A 33 -14.53 5.70 -1.37
C ALA A 33 -15.38 4.62 -2.06
N ALA A 34 -14.76 3.62 -2.68
CA ALA A 34 -15.47 2.45 -3.21
C ALA A 34 -16.01 1.53 -2.11
N SER A 35 -15.60 1.72 -0.86
CA SER A 35 -16.11 1.02 0.33
C SER A 35 -17.00 1.88 1.23
N ASP A 36 -17.46 3.04 0.76
CA ASP A 36 -18.42 3.83 1.51
C ASP A 36 -19.79 3.13 1.64
N LEU A 37 -20.63 3.65 2.52
CA LEU A 37 -22.01 3.19 2.66
C LEU A 37 -22.76 3.28 1.31
N GLY A 38 -23.45 2.19 0.96
CA GLY A 38 -24.21 2.08 -0.28
C GLY A 38 -23.38 1.75 -1.53
N LYS A 39 -22.09 1.43 -1.39
CA LYS A 39 -21.26 0.94 -2.51
C LYS A 39 -21.30 -0.58 -2.63
N THR A 40 -21.02 -1.07 -3.83
CA THR A 40 -21.03 -2.50 -4.17
C THR A 40 -19.64 -3.08 -4.41
N PHE A 41 -18.65 -2.24 -4.71
CA PHE A 41 -17.27 -2.65 -4.96
C PHE A 41 -16.46 -2.60 -3.65
N ILE A 42 -16.81 -3.47 -2.69
CA ILE A 42 -16.32 -3.41 -1.29
C ILE A 42 -15.37 -4.55 -0.90
N GLU A 43 -15.31 -5.61 -1.70
CA GLU A 43 -14.32 -6.68 -1.53
C GLU A 43 -12.94 -6.21 -1.99
N ARG A 44 -11.89 -6.56 -1.25
CA ARG A 44 -10.50 -6.24 -1.56
C ARG A 44 -9.68 -7.52 -1.65
N HIS A 45 -8.72 -7.50 -2.57
CA HIS A 45 -7.72 -8.55 -2.76
C HIS A 45 -6.42 -8.20 -2.05
N ALA A 46 -6.14 -6.90 -1.90
CA ALA A 46 -4.94 -6.42 -1.23
C ALA A 46 -5.21 -5.09 -0.50
N LEU A 47 -4.54 -4.92 0.65
CA LEU A 47 -4.40 -3.64 1.33
C LEU A 47 -2.96 -3.12 1.16
N LEU A 48 -2.82 -1.84 0.79
CA LEU A 48 -1.56 -1.16 0.53
C LEU A 48 -1.26 -0.14 1.64
N LEU A 49 -0.08 -0.28 2.26
CA LEU A 49 0.50 0.71 3.16
C LEU A 49 1.85 1.14 2.62
N THR A 50 2.01 2.41 2.24
CA THR A 50 3.23 2.86 1.53
C THR A 50 3.83 4.12 2.13
N GLY A 51 5.15 4.21 2.11
CA GLY A 51 5.85 5.49 2.18
C GLY A 51 5.81 6.20 0.83
N GLY A 52 6.50 7.34 0.71
CA GLY A 52 6.59 8.10 -0.53
C GLY A 52 5.46 9.08 -0.78
N ASP A 53 4.58 9.29 0.20
CA ASP A 53 3.37 10.11 0.05
C ASP A 53 2.62 9.76 -1.25
N VAL A 54 2.23 10.74 -2.07
CA VAL A 54 1.43 10.54 -3.29
C VAL A 54 2.12 9.66 -4.33
N TYR A 55 3.46 9.66 -4.38
CA TYR A 55 4.23 8.80 -5.29
C TYR A 55 4.11 7.33 -4.91
N GLY A 56 3.91 7.04 -3.62
CA GLY A 56 3.72 5.69 -3.11
C GLY A 56 2.54 4.94 -3.74
N PHE A 57 1.52 5.65 -4.20
CA PHE A 57 0.34 5.02 -4.82
C PHE A 57 0.64 4.32 -6.14
N ASP A 58 1.75 4.62 -6.79
CA ASP A 58 2.22 3.87 -7.97
C ASP A 58 2.50 2.39 -7.64
N ALA A 59 2.73 2.05 -6.36
CA ALA A 59 2.86 0.66 -5.91
C ALA A 59 1.60 -0.18 -6.20
N ALA A 60 0.43 0.45 -6.27
CA ALA A 60 -0.79 -0.23 -6.66
C ALA A 60 -0.69 -0.85 -8.07
N ALA A 61 0.10 -0.27 -8.99
CA ALA A 61 0.32 -0.86 -10.31
C ALA A 61 1.02 -2.22 -10.25
N GLY A 62 2.05 -2.34 -9.42
CA GLY A 62 2.74 -3.61 -9.17
C GLY A 62 1.86 -4.66 -8.51
N ILE A 63 1.08 -4.23 -7.52
CA ILE A 63 0.12 -5.11 -6.84
C ILE A 63 -0.94 -5.62 -7.82
N ARG A 64 -1.50 -4.73 -8.67
CA ARG A 64 -2.43 -5.14 -9.74
C ARG A 64 -1.80 -6.17 -10.66
N ARG A 65 -0.57 -5.95 -11.13
CA ARG A 65 0.17 -6.89 -11.98
C ARG A 65 0.28 -8.27 -11.30
N PHE A 66 0.72 -8.31 -10.04
CA PHE A 66 0.83 -9.55 -9.27
C PHE A 66 -0.51 -10.29 -9.18
N LEU A 67 -1.59 -9.59 -8.80
CA LEU A 67 -2.92 -10.19 -8.63
C LEU A 67 -3.46 -10.78 -9.95
N LEU A 68 -3.21 -10.11 -11.08
CA LEU A 68 -3.62 -10.58 -12.40
C LEU A 68 -2.84 -11.83 -12.83
N GLU A 69 -1.52 -11.81 -12.70
CA GLU A 69 -0.62 -12.92 -13.05
C GLU A 69 -0.92 -14.17 -12.22
N ARG A 70 -1.18 -13.99 -10.91
CA ARG A 70 -1.54 -15.07 -9.99
C ARG A 70 -3.00 -15.51 -10.09
N LYS A 71 -3.79 -14.86 -10.96
CA LYS A 71 -5.24 -15.13 -11.13
C LYS A 71 -6.03 -15.01 -9.83
N LEU A 72 -5.60 -14.12 -8.94
CA LEU A 72 -6.23 -13.89 -7.64
C LEU A 72 -7.44 -12.95 -7.73
N ALA A 73 -7.55 -12.16 -8.81
CA ALA A 73 -8.72 -11.37 -9.10
C ALA A 73 -9.75 -12.19 -9.90
N SER A 74 -10.97 -12.31 -9.37
CA SER A 74 -12.09 -13.00 -10.02
C SER A 74 -12.58 -12.23 -11.25
N PRO A 75 -13.04 -12.91 -12.33
CA PRO A 75 -13.70 -12.22 -13.43
C PRO A 75 -15.07 -11.68 -12.97
N THR A 76 -15.28 -10.37 -13.04
CA THR A 76 -16.58 -9.72 -12.89
C THR A 76 -16.83 -8.80 -14.08
N GLY A 77 -18.01 -8.89 -14.71
CA GLY A 77 -18.45 -8.01 -15.80
C GLY A 77 -17.41 -7.82 -16.92
N GLY A 78 -16.63 -6.73 -16.84
CA GLY A 78 -15.61 -6.31 -17.81
C GLY A 78 -14.23 -6.96 -17.70
N GLY A 79 -14.01 -7.94 -16.81
CA GLY A 79 -12.75 -8.70 -16.74
C GLY A 79 -12.32 -9.05 -15.31
N LYS A 80 -11.06 -9.48 -15.14
CA LYS A 80 -10.47 -9.66 -13.81
C LYS A 80 -10.16 -8.28 -13.24
N MET A 81 -10.88 -7.86 -12.20
CA MET A 81 -10.73 -6.53 -11.62
C MET A 81 -10.04 -6.62 -10.24
N PRO A 82 -8.71 -6.40 -10.15
CA PRO A 82 -8.02 -6.38 -8.88
C PRO A 82 -8.48 -5.18 -8.06
N ALA A 83 -9.09 -5.45 -6.92
CA ALA A 83 -9.53 -4.44 -5.96
C ALA A 83 -8.46 -4.25 -4.88
N ILE A 84 -7.90 -3.05 -4.78
CA ILE A 84 -6.82 -2.69 -3.86
C ILE A 84 -7.27 -1.46 -3.10
N MET A 85 -7.19 -1.48 -1.77
CA MET A 85 -7.41 -0.31 -0.93
C MET A 85 -6.10 0.05 -0.23
N GLY A 86 -5.87 1.32 0.08
CA GLY A 86 -4.67 1.66 0.82
C GLY A 86 -4.58 3.08 1.31
N THR A 87 -3.44 3.37 1.94
CA THR A 87 -3.07 4.69 2.43
C THR A 87 -1.55 4.84 2.37
N ASN A 88 -1.09 6.07 2.56
CA ASN A 88 0.32 6.43 2.53
C ASN A 88 0.74 7.14 3.82
N ILE A 89 2.06 7.31 3.98
CA ILE A 89 2.65 8.24 4.94
C ILE A 89 3.60 9.19 4.21
N TYR A 90 3.81 10.36 4.79
CA TYR A 90 4.84 11.29 4.36
C TYR A 90 6.19 10.93 5.00
N ASP A 91 7.10 10.37 4.21
CA ASP A 91 8.50 10.12 4.59
C ASP A 91 9.51 10.84 3.66
N LEU A 92 9.03 11.64 2.72
CA LEU A 92 9.84 12.33 1.70
C LEU A 92 10.88 13.29 2.30
N GLY A 93 10.64 13.81 3.52
CA GLY A 93 11.60 14.63 4.26
C GLY A 93 12.79 13.85 4.83
N PHE A 94 12.71 12.52 4.88
CA PHE A 94 13.69 11.64 5.53
C PHE A 94 14.24 10.55 4.60
N ALA A 95 13.62 10.38 3.42
CA ALA A 95 13.93 9.36 2.42
C ALA A 95 14.41 9.98 1.10
N ASP A 96 15.41 9.35 0.46
CA ASP A 96 15.72 9.61 -0.95
C ASP A 96 14.85 8.71 -1.83
N THR A 97 13.85 9.30 -2.47
CA THR A 97 12.86 8.62 -3.32
C THR A 97 13.10 8.86 -4.81
N LYS A 98 14.17 9.58 -5.19
CA LYS A 98 14.44 9.92 -6.58
C LYS A 98 14.71 8.66 -7.41
N GLY A 99 13.93 8.49 -8.48
CA GLY A 99 14.06 7.35 -9.41
C GLY A 99 13.70 6.01 -8.77
N LEU A 100 12.87 6.01 -7.73
CA LEU A 100 12.33 4.80 -7.14
C LEU A 100 11.16 4.29 -8.00
N ASP A 101 11.18 3.01 -8.33
CA ASP A 101 10.05 2.34 -8.99
C ASP A 101 9.11 1.79 -7.92
N TYR A 102 8.07 2.54 -7.58
CA TYR A 102 7.07 2.11 -6.61
C TYR A 102 6.28 0.89 -7.10
N ALA A 103 6.07 0.74 -8.42
CA ALA A 103 5.38 -0.44 -8.95
C ALA A 103 6.20 -1.71 -8.68
N ASP A 104 7.52 -1.68 -8.84
CA ASP A 104 8.37 -2.81 -8.46
C ASP A 104 8.32 -3.10 -6.95
N LEU A 105 8.28 -2.06 -6.11
CA LEU A 105 8.10 -2.23 -4.66
C LEU A 105 6.78 -2.93 -4.32
N GLY A 106 5.66 -2.50 -4.91
CA GLY A 106 4.35 -3.12 -4.68
C GLY A 106 4.30 -4.58 -5.14
N TYR A 107 4.88 -4.88 -6.30
CA TYR A 107 4.96 -6.26 -6.82
C TYR A 107 5.82 -7.15 -5.92
N THR A 108 6.98 -6.65 -5.48
CA THR A 108 7.90 -7.36 -4.59
C THR A 108 7.30 -7.57 -3.20
N ALA A 109 6.56 -6.58 -2.67
CA ALA A 109 5.83 -6.72 -1.41
C ALA A 109 4.78 -7.85 -1.48
N CYS A 110 4.08 -7.99 -2.62
CA CYS A 110 3.19 -9.15 -2.84
C CYS A 110 3.93 -10.49 -2.89
N LEU A 111 5.10 -10.56 -3.55
CA LEU A 111 5.92 -11.78 -3.57
C LEU A 111 6.39 -12.21 -2.18
N ASN A 112 6.70 -11.22 -1.33
CA ASN A 112 7.20 -11.46 0.03
C ASN A 112 6.08 -11.67 1.06
N ALA A 113 4.82 -11.36 0.71
CA ALA A 113 3.69 -11.56 1.59
C ALA A 113 3.55 -13.05 1.97
N SER A 114 3.32 -13.32 3.26
CA SER A 114 3.20 -14.69 3.77
C SER A 114 2.37 -14.72 5.05
N THR A 115 2.05 -15.93 5.52
CA THR A 115 1.37 -16.18 6.80
C THR A 115 2.34 -16.34 7.99
N LYS A 116 3.64 -16.14 7.78
CA LYS A 116 4.65 -16.18 8.84
C LYS A 116 4.48 -14.97 9.79
N PRO A 117 5.06 -15.01 11.00
CA PRO A 117 5.11 -13.84 11.87
C PRO A 117 5.54 -12.57 11.11
N VAL A 118 4.80 -11.48 11.33
CA VAL A 118 5.01 -10.22 10.62
C VAL A 118 6.29 -9.57 11.13
N PHE A 119 7.20 -9.22 10.22
CA PHE A 119 8.40 -8.47 10.58
C PHE A 119 8.04 -7.03 10.99
N GLU A 120 8.66 -6.55 12.06
CA GLU A 120 8.43 -5.22 12.63
C GLU A 120 9.68 -4.33 12.52
N GLY A 121 9.52 -3.03 12.75
CA GLY A 121 10.58 -2.03 12.67
C GLY A 121 10.60 -1.29 11.33
N ASN A 122 11.80 -0.95 10.84
CA ASN A 122 11.99 -0.13 9.63
C ASN A 122 11.83 -0.94 8.33
N VAL A 123 10.68 -1.60 8.17
CA VAL A 123 10.37 -2.50 7.04
C VAL A 123 9.13 -2.03 6.27
N GLY A 124 9.11 -2.32 4.97
CA GLY A 124 7.98 -2.00 4.09
C GLY A 124 7.58 -0.52 4.14
N GLY A 125 6.28 -0.24 4.29
CA GLY A 125 5.77 1.12 4.43
C GLY A 125 6.28 1.87 5.67
N GLY A 126 6.80 1.15 6.67
CA GLY A 126 7.38 1.70 7.88
C GLY A 126 8.86 2.09 7.76
N THR A 127 9.55 1.78 6.65
CA THR A 127 11.00 2.02 6.51
C THR A 127 11.39 3.50 6.67
N GLY A 128 10.53 4.41 6.25
CA GLY A 128 10.71 5.86 6.38
C GLY A 128 9.92 6.52 7.50
N ALA A 129 9.17 5.73 8.28
CA ALA A 129 8.26 6.27 9.27
C ALA A 129 9.02 6.98 10.40
N THR A 130 8.48 8.12 10.84
CA THR A 130 8.98 8.87 11.99
C THR A 130 7.83 9.25 12.90
N VAL A 131 8.04 9.21 14.21
CA VAL A 131 7.05 9.62 15.21
C VAL A 131 7.70 10.67 16.11
N GLY A 132 7.09 11.86 16.20
CA GLY A 132 7.61 12.98 17.00
C GLY A 132 9.05 13.40 16.62
N PRO A 133 9.35 13.76 15.36
CA PRO A 133 10.68 14.21 14.95
C PRO A 133 10.98 15.65 15.45
N PHE A 134 11.08 15.82 16.77
CA PHE A 134 11.30 17.13 17.42
C PHE A 134 12.71 17.69 17.19
N PHE A 135 13.68 16.84 16.84
CA PHE A 135 15.09 17.23 16.63
C PHE A 135 15.48 17.36 15.14
N GLY A 136 14.52 17.35 14.22
CA GLY A 136 14.74 17.53 12.78
C GLY A 136 15.05 16.25 12.01
N THR A 137 15.51 16.41 10.75
CA THR A 137 15.69 15.32 9.76
C THR A 137 17.08 14.70 9.75
N LYS A 138 18.00 15.23 10.56
CA LYS A 138 19.38 14.79 10.70
C LYS A 138 19.62 14.23 12.11
N GLY A 139 19.35 12.94 12.27
CA GLY A 139 19.90 12.11 13.34
C GLY A 139 21.07 11.32 12.80
#